data_AF-G2DE78-F1
#
_entry.id   AF-G2DE78-F1
#
_cell.length_a   1.000
_cell.length_b   1.000
_cell.length_c   1.000
_cell.angle_alpha   90.00
_cell.angle_beta   90.00
_cell.angle_gamma   90.00
#
_symmetry.space_group_name_H-M   'P 1'
#
loop_
_entity.id
_entity.type
_entity.pdbx_description
1 polymer ?
#
loop_
_entity_poly.entity_id
_entity_poly.type
_entity_poly.pdbx_seq_one_letter_code
_entity_poly.pdbx_strand_id
1 'polypeptide(L)'
;MRELELGSHEGGALAFSWDGYDDQGDFAGSGLYQVTAQATVDGAEMAPAVHVAAEVESVSLGGSGGVRLNLVGLGQVSMNDVKEIY
;
A
#
# COMPACT_ATOMS: atom_id res chain seq x y z
N MET A 1 7.65 -8.08 12.85
CA MET A 1 8.00 -7.75 11.44
C MET A 1 7.62 -8.95 10.60
N ARG A 2 7.21 -8.74 9.35
CA ARG A 2 6.83 -9.82 8.44
C ARG A 2 7.48 -9.58 7.09
N GLU A 3 8.14 -10.61 6.55
CA GLU A 3 8.64 -10.64 5.18
C GLU A 3 7.79 -11.61 4.34
N LEU A 4 7.33 -11.16 3.17
CA LEU A 4 6.51 -11.95 2.26
C LEU A 4 7.30 -12.21 0.98
N GLU A 5 7.79 -13.45 0.84
CA GLU A 5 8.44 -13.92 -0.38
C GLU A 5 7.39 -14.18 -1.47
N LEU A 6 7.21 -13.21 -2.36
CA LEU A 6 6.22 -13.32 -3.44
C LEU A 6 6.75 -14.15 -4.62
N GLY A 7 8.06 -14.38 -4.71
CA GLY A 7 8.69 -15.13 -5.81
C GLY A 7 8.80 -14.35 -7.12
N SER A 8 9.14 -15.05 -8.20
CA SER A 8 9.29 -14.45 -9.54
C SER A 8 7.95 -14.32 -10.25
N HIS A 9 7.71 -13.16 -10.86
CA HIS A 9 6.51 -12.85 -11.64
C HIS A 9 6.87 -12.08 -12.90
N GLU A 10 6.01 -12.17 -13.91
CA GLU A 10 6.05 -11.25 -15.05
C GLU A 10 5.80 -9.81 -14.57
N GLY A 11 6.35 -8.84 -15.30
CA GLY A 11 6.14 -7.43 -15.00
C GLY A 11 4.66 -7.04 -15.03
N GLY A 12 4.21 -6.31 -14.01
CA GLY A 12 2.81 -5.89 -13.91
C GLY A 12 2.35 -5.69 -12.48
N ALA A 13 1.04 -5.55 -12.30
CA ALA A 13 0.44 -5.49 -10.98
C ALA A 13 0.40 -6.88 -10.34
N LEU A 14 0.98 -7.00 -9.16
CA LEU A 14 0.93 -8.22 -8.35
C LEU A 14 0.10 -7.95 -7.09
N ALA A 15 -0.92 -8.77 -6.88
CA ALA A 15 -1.71 -8.72 -5.65
C ALA A 15 -0.93 -9.38 -4.51
N PHE A 16 -0.97 -8.78 -3.33
CA PHE A 16 -0.44 -9.36 -2.10
C PHE A 16 -1.43 -9.14 -0.96
N SER A 17 -1.33 -9.98 0.07
CA SER A 17 -2.12 -9.85 1.28
C SER A 17 -1.29 -10.33 2.46
N TRP A 18 -1.52 -9.72 3.62
CA TRP A 18 -0.88 -10.10 4.86
C TRP A 18 -1.94 -10.58 5.85
N ASP A 19 -1.63 -11.65 6.58
CA ASP A 19 -2.49 -12.32 7.54
C ASP A 19 -2.56 -11.62 8.92
N GLY A 20 -1.72 -10.60 9.15
CA GLY A 20 -1.63 -9.90 10.44
C GLY A 20 -0.66 -10.55 11.44
N TYR A 21 0.10 -11.56 11.03
CA TYR A 21 1.08 -12.25 11.87
C TYR A 21 2.51 -11.86 11.49
N ASP A 22 3.39 -11.82 12.48
CA ASP A 22 4.82 -11.62 12.25
C ASP A 22 5.53 -12.92 11.83
N ASP A 23 6.82 -12.85 11.54
CA ASP A 23 7.60 -14.02 11.13
C ASP A 23 7.80 -15.08 12.23
N GLN A 24 7.50 -14.74 13.49
CA GLN A 24 7.50 -15.70 14.59
C GLN A 24 6.17 -16.43 14.73
N GLY A 25 5.15 -16.03 13.95
CA GLY A 25 3.80 -16.55 14.03
C GLY A 25 2.97 -15.91 15.14
N ASP A 26 3.43 -14.78 15.70
CA ASP A 26 2.70 -14.02 16.70
C ASP A 26 1.80 -12.98 16.03
N PHE A 27 0.63 -12.72 16.60
CA PHE A 27 -0.25 -11.67 16.12
C PHE A 27 0.46 -10.31 16.27
N ALA A 28 0.61 -9.58 15.16
CA ALA A 28 1.39 -8.34 15.14
C ALA A 28 0.72 -7.17 15.88
N GLY A 29 -0.54 -7.34 16.29
CA GLY A 29 -1.35 -6.33 16.95
C GLY A 29 -2.26 -5.56 15.99
N SER A 30 -3.16 -4.75 16.56
CA SER A 30 -3.89 -3.74 15.78
C SER A 30 -3.06 -2.47 15.70
N GLY A 31 -2.90 -1.90 14.50
CA GLY A 31 -2.17 -0.65 14.33
C GLY A 31 -1.93 -0.28 12.88
N LEU A 32 -1.20 0.81 12.69
CA LEU A 32 -0.71 1.22 11.38
C LEU A 32 0.63 0.54 11.11
N TYR A 33 0.76 0.00 9.91
CA TYR A 33 1.95 -0.68 9.44
C TYR A 33 2.46 -0.02 8.17
N GLN A 34 3.78 0.00 8.02
CA GLN A 34 4.42 0.42 6.78
C GLN A 34 4.70 -0.82 5.92
N VAL A 35 4.39 -0.74 4.65
CA VAL A 35 4.67 -1.78 3.65
C VAL A 35 5.66 -1.22 2.64
N THR A 36 6.73 -1.96 2.40
CA THR A 36 7.74 -1.66 1.38
C THR A 36 7.93 -2.89 0.50
N ALA A 37 8.09 -2.68 -0.81
CA ALA A 37 8.42 -3.74 -1.74
C ALA A 37 9.84 -3.57 -2.28
N GLN A 38 10.51 -4.69 -2.48
CA GLN A 38 11.80 -4.78 -3.16
C GLN A 38 11.68 -5.88 -4.22
N ALA A 39 12.30 -5.66 -5.37
CA ALA A 39 12.36 -6.66 -6.44
C ALA A 39 13.69 -6.55 -7.19
N THR A 40 14.10 -7.64 -7.83
CA THR A 40 15.22 -7.63 -8.77
C THR A 40 14.69 -7.83 -10.18
N VAL A 41 15.00 -6.90 -11.08
CA VAL A 41 14.62 -6.96 -12.50
C VAL A 41 15.88 -6.86 -13.34
N ASP A 42 16.13 -7.85 -14.21
CA ASP A 42 17.33 -7.93 -15.05
C ASP A 42 18.66 -7.79 -14.26
N GLY A 43 18.69 -8.30 -13.02
CA GLY A 43 19.86 -8.26 -12.14
C GLY A 43 20.05 -6.92 -11.39
N ALA A 44 19.14 -5.97 -11.54
CA ALA A 44 19.15 -4.70 -10.81
C ALA A 44 18.05 -4.66 -9.74
N GLU A 45 18.38 -4.15 -8.54
CA GLU A 45 17.39 -3.87 -7.50
C GLU A 45 16.47 -2.72 -7.91
N MET A 46 15.18 -2.88 -7.60
CA MET A 46 14.17 -1.86 -7.73
C MET A 46 13.23 -1.87 -6.52
N ALA A 47 12.60 -0.73 -6.27
CA ALA A 47 11.52 -0.58 -5.30
C ALA A 47 10.20 -0.37 -6.05
N PRO A 48 9.39 -1.42 -6.26
CA PRO A 48 8.08 -1.28 -6.87
C PRO A 48 7.16 -0.35 -6.07
N ALA A 49 6.26 0.34 -6.76
CA ALA A 49 5.19 1.09 -6.10
C ALA A 49 4.24 0.12 -5.37
N VAL A 50 3.99 0.40 -4.09
CA VAL A 50 3.03 -0.35 -3.28
C VAL A 50 1.71 0.39 -3.25
N HIS A 51 0.62 -0.31 -3.54
CA HIS A 51 -0.73 0.21 -3.40
C HIS A 51 -1.44 -0.57 -2.30
N VAL A 52 -2.06 0.17 -1.38
CA VAL A 52 -2.84 -0.39 -0.27
C VAL A 52 -4.27 0.11 -0.34
N ALA A 53 -5.20 -0.74 0.09
CA ALA A 53 -6.58 -0.35 0.33
C ALA A 53 -6.69 0.46 1.62
N ALA A 54 -7.45 1.55 1.59
CA ALA A 54 -7.78 2.33 2.77
C ALA A 54 -9.22 2.84 2.66
N GLU A 55 -9.92 2.88 3.80
CA GLU A 55 -11.27 3.43 3.87
C GLU A 55 -11.24 4.96 3.76
N VAL A 56 -12.19 5.52 3.01
CA VAL A 56 -12.36 6.98 2.90
C VAL A 56 -13.18 7.47 4.08
N GLU A 57 -12.56 8.24 4.97
CA GLU A 57 -13.26 8.87 6.10
C GLU A 57 -14.08 10.08 5.64
N SER A 58 -13.52 10.90 4.73
CA SER A 58 -14.20 12.07 4.19
C SER A 58 -13.54 12.59 2.92
N VAL A 59 -14.28 13.44 2.20
CA VAL A 59 -13.82 14.10 0.98
C VAL A 59 -13.70 15.60 1.23
N SER A 60 -12.58 16.19 0.81
CA SER A 60 -12.34 17.63 0.85
C SER A 60 -12.39 18.21 -0.56
N LEU A 61 -13.36 19.10 -0.81
CA LEU A 61 -13.55 19.76 -2.10
C LEU A 61 -12.80 21.10 -2.08
N GLY A 62 -11.52 21.09 -2.46
CA GLY A 62 -10.55 22.17 -2.22
C GLY A 62 -10.54 23.32 -3.23
N GLY A 63 -11.61 23.56 -4.00
CA GLY A 63 -11.64 24.61 -5.03
C GLY A 63 -10.49 24.45 -6.04
N SER A 64 -9.57 25.43 -6.10
CA SER A 64 -8.39 25.38 -6.98
C SER A 64 -7.38 24.29 -6.63
N GLY A 65 -7.43 23.72 -5.42
CA GLY A 65 -6.55 22.66 -4.95
C GLY A 65 -7.01 21.23 -5.30
N GLY A 66 -8.11 21.09 -6.04
CA GLY A 66 -8.68 19.80 -6.45
C GLY A 66 -9.38 19.04 -5.32
N VAL A 67 -9.83 17.82 -5.63
CA VAL A 67 -10.46 16.90 -4.67
C VAL A 67 -9.35 16.17 -3.89
N ARG A 68 -9.49 16.13 -2.57
CA ARG A 68 -8.62 15.32 -1.68
C ARG A 68 -9.45 14.36 -0.85
N LEU A 69 -8.88 13.21 -0.54
CA LEU A 69 -9.47 12.17 0.29
C LEU A 69 -8.76 12.13 1.64
N ASN A 70 -9.52 12.06 2.73
CA ASN A 70 -8.98 11.73 4.04
C ASN A 70 -9.19 10.22 4.25
N LEU A 71 -8.09 9.48 4.38
CA LEU A 71 -8.08 8.03 4.40
C LEU A 71 -7.62 7.53 5.77
N VAL A 72 -8.28 6.48 6.27
CA VAL A 72 -7.91 5.82 7.54
C VAL A 72 -6.45 5.40 7.47
N GLY A 73 -5.64 5.92 8.39
CA GLY A 73 -4.23 5.55 8.54
C GLY A 73 -3.24 6.19 7.56
N LEU A 74 -3.71 6.73 6.42
CA LEU A 74 -2.87 7.40 5.43
C LEU A 74 -2.99 8.93 5.46
N GLY A 75 -4.00 9.46 6.17
CA GLY A 75 -4.23 10.89 6.24
C GLY A 75 -4.80 11.45 4.93
N GLN A 76 -4.42 12.68 4.59
CA GLN A 76 -4.96 13.36 3.42
C GLN A 76 -4.15 13.06 2.16
N VAL A 77 -4.81 12.52 1.13
CA VAL A 77 -4.22 12.10 -0.14
C VAL A 77 -4.89 12.84 -1.31
N SER A 78 -4.11 13.13 -2.36
CA SER A 78 -4.65 13.72 -3.60
C SER A 78 -5.41 12.67 -4.40
N MET A 79 -6.52 13.06 -5.05
CA MET A 79 -7.23 12.16 -5.97
C MET A 79 -6.31 11.62 -7.09
N ASN A 80 -5.25 12.34 -7.46
CA ASN A 80 -4.29 11.90 -8.48
C ASN A 80 -3.40 10.72 -8.01
N ASP A 81 -3.27 10.51 -6.70
CA ASP A 81 -2.48 9.42 -6.12
C ASP A 81 -3.35 8.16 -5.89
N VAL A 82 -4.65 8.24 -6.20
CA VAL A 82 -5.61 7.13 -6.07
C VAL A 82 -5.58 6.29 -7.34
N LYS A 83 -5.30 5.00 -7.18
CA LYS A 83 -5.29 4.04 -8.29
C LYS A 83 -6.68 3.58 -8.71
N GLU A 84 -7.55 3.31 -7.74
CA GLU A 84 -8.88 2.75 -7.96
C GLU A 84 -9.81 3.09 -6.78
N ILE A 85 -11.13 3.14 -7.03
CA ILE A 85 -12.19 3.27 -6.02
C ILE A 85 -13.19 2.15 -6.27
N TYR A 86 -13.57 1.42 -5.23
CA TYR A 86 -14.53 0.31 -5.27
C TYR A 86 -15.51 0.36 -4.09
#